data_AF-A0A3S3MAU0-F1
#
_entry.id   AF-A0A3S3MAU0-F1
#
_cell.length_a   1.000
_cell.length_b   1.000
_cell.length_c   1.000
_cell.angle_alpha   90.00
_cell.angle_beta   90.00
_cell.angle_gamma   90.00
#
_symmetry.space_group_name_H-M   'P 1'
#
loop_
_entity.id
_entity.type
_entity.pdbx_description
1 polymer ?
#
loop_
_entity_poly.entity_id
_entity_poly.type
_entity_poly.pdbx_seq_one_letter_code
_entity_poly.pdbx_strand_id
1 'polypeptide(L)'
;MSDFVNGVCFASAAPGYDKATSDVLNVLPLWKQLEYFKGYQERLRNYLGVQKADWMLREAVYMTSLGTNDYLENCYVSPPRSSQYKIGEYADFLAGIAKNFVKEIYNLGARKI
;
A
#
# COMPACT_ATOMS: atom_id res chain seq x y z
N MET A 1 -15.07 -19.39 -11.66
CA MET A 1 -15.14 -18.74 -10.32
C MET A 1 -13.98 -19.26 -9.47
N SER A 2 -12.75 -18.78 -9.70
CA SER A 2 -11.55 -19.16 -8.91
C SER A 2 -10.35 -18.21 -9.05
N ASP A 3 -10.39 -17.22 -9.96
CA ASP A 3 -9.21 -16.40 -10.29
C ASP A 3 -8.66 -15.55 -9.14
N PHE A 4 -9.51 -15.14 -8.19
CA PHE A 4 -9.08 -14.32 -7.06
C PHE A 4 -8.10 -15.05 -6.11
N VAL A 5 -8.03 -16.38 -6.19
CA VAL A 5 -7.09 -17.20 -5.42
C VAL A 5 -5.70 -17.20 -6.06
N ASN A 6 -5.62 -17.00 -7.37
CA ASN A 6 -4.36 -17.03 -8.12
C ASN A 6 -3.63 -15.69 -8.10
N GLY A 7 -4.38 -14.58 -7.94
CA GLY A 7 -3.81 -13.25 -7.84
C GLY A 7 -4.88 -12.20 -7.58
N VAL A 8 -4.46 -11.08 -6.99
CA VAL A 8 -5.32 -9.93 -6.72
C VAL A 8 -4.49 -8.65 -6.77
N CYS A 9 -5.06 -7.58 -7.29
CA CYS A 9 -4.45 -6.26 -7.33
C CYS A 9 -5.31 -5.27 -6.55
N PHE A 10 -4.69 -4.56 -5.60
CA PHE A 10 -5.32 -3.47 -4.84
C PHE A 10 -4.79 -2.09 -5.23
N ALA A 11 -3.83 -2.04 -6.15
CA ALA A 11 -3.17 -0.81 -6.55
C ALA A 11 -4.19 0.15 -7.21
N SER A 12 -4.10 1.41 -6.82
CA SER A 12 -4.68 2.53 -7.54
C SER A 12 -3.56 3.33 -8.19
N ALA A 13 -3.83 3.97 -9.33
CA ALA A 13 -2.78 4.56 -10.17
C ALA A 13 -2.13 5.83 -9.59
N ALA A 14 -2.88 6.58 -8.78
CA ALA A 14 -2.54 7.93 -8.37
C ALA A 14 -2.02 8.15 -6.92
N PRO A 15 -2.31 7.31 -5.90
CA PRO A 15 -1.87 7.59 -4.54
C PRO A 15 -0.36 7.45 -4.39
N GLY A 16 0.18 8.16 -3.41
CA GLY A 16 1.52 7.95 -2.87
C GLY A 16 1.48 7.39 -1.46
N TYR A 17 2.62 7.40 -0.78
CA TYR A 17 2.72 7.07 0.63
C TYR A 17 2.11 8.15 1.52
N ASP A 18 2.27 9.44 1.17
CA ASP A 18 1.68 10.54 1.92
C ASP A 18 0.17 10.62 1.63
N LYS A 19 -0.64 10.64 2.69
CA LYS A 19 -2.09 10.82 2.56
C LYS A 19 -2.42 12.13 1.82
N ALA A 20 -1.60 13.16 1.98
CA ALA A 20 -1.77 14.44 1.30
C ALA A 20 -1.86 14.28 -0.22
N THR A 21 -1.07 13.39 -0.82
CA THR A 21 -1.09 13.08 -2.25
C THR A 21 -2.46 12.57 -2.70
N SER A 22 -3.07 11.69 -1.89
CA SER A 22 -4.38 11.11 -2.21
C SER A 22 -5.51 12.14 -2.02
N ASP A 23 -5.38 13.03 -1.03
CA ASP A 23 -6.32 14.11 -0.79
C ASP A 23 -6.29 15.15 -1.93
N VAL A 24 -5.09 15.47 -2.47
CA VAL A 24 -4.91 16.37 -3.62
C VAL A 24 -5.56 15.79 -4.89
N LEU A 25 -5.31 14.51 -5.16
CA LEU A 25 -5.79 13.85 -6.38
C LEU A 25 -7.21 13.26 -6.25
N ASN A 26 -7.82 13.33 -5.06
CA ASN A 26 -9.11 12.71 -4.72
C ASN A 26 -9.17 11.23 -5.13
N VAL A 27 -8.13 10.46 -4.79
CA VAL A 27 -7.94 9.05 -5.20
C VAL A 27 -7.89 8.12 -4.00
N LEU A 28 -8.02 6.83 -4.27
CA LEU A 28 -8.02 5.77 -3.25
C LEU A 28 -6.68 5.73 -2.50
N PRO A 29 -6.64 6.10 -1.20
CA PRO A 29 -5.39 6.21 -0.47
C PRO A 29 -4.82 4.84 -0.08
N LEU A 30 -3.52 4.79 0.23
CA LEU A 30 -2.80 3.56 0.58
C LEU A 30 -3.44 2.78 1.75
N TRP A 31 -3.90 3.49 2.80
CA TRP A 31 -4.56 2.85 3.93
C TRP A 31 -5.85 2.12 3.53
N LYS A 32 -6.57 2.62 2.52
CA LYS A 32 -7.78 1.97 2.01
C LYS A 32 -7.46 0.72 1.18
N GLN A 33 -6.36 0.74 0.44
CA GLN A 33 -5.86 -0.46 -0.25
C GLN A 33 -5.48 -1.56 0.75
N LEU A 34 -4.90 -1.18 1.90
CA LEU A 34 -4.61 -2.12 2.99
C LEU A 34 -5.88 -2.70 3.63
N GLU A 35 -6.93 -1.89 3.79
CA GLU A 35 -8.24 -2.41 4.24
C GLU A 35 -8.82 -3.43 3.25
N TYR A 36 -8.71 -3.19 1.95
CA TYR A 36 -9.12 -4.15 0.94
C TYR A 36 -8.31 -5.45 1.00
N PHE A 37 -7.01 -5.36 1.27
CA PHE A 37 -6.20 -6.54 1.50
C PHE A 37 -6.68 -7.34 2.73
N LYS A 38 -6.95 -6.67 3.86
CA LYS A 38 -7.49 -7.34 5.06
C LYS A 38 -8.82 -8.06 4.78
N GLY A 39 -9.76 -7.39 4.10
CA GLY A 39 -11.02 -8.00 3.69
C GLY A 39 -10.83 -9.16 2.70
N TYR A 40 -9.82 -9.10 1.83
CA TYR A 40 -9.44 -10.22 0.96
C TYR A 40 -8.97 -11.43 1.77
N GLN A 41 -8.15 -11.23 2.82
CA GLN A 41 -7.69 -12.34 3.66
C GLN A 41 -8.85 -13.08 4.33
N GLU A 42 -9.85 -12.34 4.82
CA GLU A 42 -11.07 -12.94 5.39
C GLU A 42 -11.84 -13.75 4.35
N ARG A 43 -12.05 -13.19 3.15
CA ARG A 43 -12.72 -13.89 2.05
C ARG A 43 -11.96 -15.15 1.63
N LEU A 44 -10.63 -15.08 1.58
CA LEU A 44 -9.77 -16.21 1.22
C LEU A 44 -9.86 -17.33 2.26
N ARG A 45 -9.83 -16.99 3.56
CA ARG A 45 -10.01 -17.93 4.66
C ARG A 45 -11.39 -18.58 4.65
N ASN A 46 -12.44 -17.82 4.37
CA ASN A 46 -13.80 -18.35 4.24
C ASN A 46 -13.94 -19.32 3.06
N TYR A 47 -13.21 -19.09 1.96
CA TYR A 47 -13.28 -19.93 0.77
C TYR A 47 -12.44 -21.21 0.86
N LEU A 48 -11.27 -21.15 1.48
CA LEU A 48 -10.28 -22.27 1.46
C LEU A 48 -10.03 -22.93 2.81
N GLY A 49 -10.58 -22.36 3.88
CA GLY A 49 -10.19 -22.66 5.24
C GLY A 49 -8.91 -21.92 5.66
N VAL A 50 -8.80 -21.71 6.97
CA VAL A 50 -7.74 -20.89 7.60
C VAL A 50 -6.34 -21.39 7.23
N GLN A 51 -6.07 -22.68 7.38
CA GLN A 51 -4.74 -23.25 7.18
C GLN A 51 -4.22 -23.05 5.74
N LYS A 52 -5.06 -23.34 4.74
CA LYS A 52 -4.67 -23.21 3.32
C LYS A 52 -4.53 -21.74 2.92
N ALA A 53 -5.43 -20.88 3.39
CA ALA A 53 -5.36 -19.45 3.12
C ALA A 53 -4.10 -18.82 3.72
N ASP A 54 -3.78 -19.12 4.99
CA ASP A 54 -2.59 -18.57 5.66
C ASP A 54 -1.29 -19.09 5.04
N TRP A 55 -1.25 -20.36 4.60
CA TRP A 55 -0.12 -20.89 3.83
C TRP A 55 0.07 -20.13 2.52
N MET A 56 -1.00 -19.86 1.76
CA MET A 56 -0.87 -19.10 0.52
C MET A 56 -0.48 -17.64 0.74
N LEU A 57 -1.03 -16.96 1.74
CA LEU A 57 -0.62 -15.60 2.10
C LEU A 57 0.86 -15.54 2.47
N ARG A 58 1.38 -16.57 3.16
CA ARG A 58 2.80 -16.67 3.47
C ARG A 58 3.67 -16.86 2.23
N GLU A 59 3.22 -17.68 1.28
CA GLU A 59 4.00 -18.06 0.10
C GLU A 59 3.85 -17.12 -1.10
N ALA A 60 2.82 -16.27 -1.11
CA ALA A 60 2.58 -15.28 -2.14
C ALA A 60 3.73 -14.25 -2.24
N VAL A 61 3.89 -13.69 -3.45
CA VAL A 61 4.76 -12.55 -3.71
C VAL A 61 3.93 -11.28 -3.70
N TYR A 62 4.36 -10.32 -2.90
CA TYR A 62 3.75 -9.01 -2.77
C TYR A 62 4.59 -8.02 -3.55
N MET A 63 3.96 -7.17 -4.36
CA MET A 63 4.66 -6.14 -5.13
C MET A 63 4.04 -4.79 -4.83
N THR A 64 4.88 -3.79 -4.58
CA THR A 64 4.45 -2.42 -4.25
C THR A 64 5.24 -1.44 -5.09
N SER A 65 4.57 -0.40 -5.61
CA SER A 65 5.20 0.65 -6.42
C SER A 65 4.46 1.96 -6.16
N LEU A 66 5.02 2.78 -5.27
CA LEU A 66 4.46 4.04 -4.79
C LEU A 66 5.62 5.04 -4.58
N GLY A 67 5.32 6.34 -4.50
CA GLY A 67 6.32 7.38 -4.17
C GLY A 67 6.48 8.47 -5.23
N THR A 68 6.33 8.15 -6.52
CA THR A 68 6.53 9.13 -7.60
C THR A 68 5.57 10.31 -7.48
N ASN A 69 4.28 10.04 -7.21
CA ASN A 69 3.26 11.08 -7.11
C ASN A 69 3.41 11.94 -5.84
N ASP A 70 4.06 11.42 -4.78
CA ASP A 70 4.31 12.22 -3.57
C ASP A 70 5.21 13.41 -3.87
N TYR A 71 6.24 13.21 -4.69
CA TYR A 71 7.12 14.29 -5.14
C TYR A 71 6.41 15.19 -6.15
N LEU A 72 5.79 14.61 -7.19
CA LEU A 72 5.14 15.37 -8.24
C LEU A 72 4.09 16.32 -7.66
N GLU A 73 3.20 15.81 -6.84
CA GLU A 73 2.06 16.58 -6.35
C GLU A 73 2.45 17.52 -5.21
N ASN A 74 3.19 17.05 -4.20
CA ASN A 74 3.40 17.84 -2.98
C ASN A 74 4.66 18.71 -2.98
N CYS A 75 5.59 18.48 -3.91
CA CYS A 75 6.83 19.27 -4.03
C CYS A 75 6.87 20.17 -5.27
N TYR A 76 6.25 19.76 -6.39
CA TYR A 76 6.38 20.45 -7.68
C TYR A 76 5.09 21.13 -8.18
N VAL A 77 3.94 20.45 -8.13
CA VAL A 77 2.66 20.97 -8.69
C VAL A 77 1.93 21.83 -7.68
N SER A 78 1.74 21.32 -6.47
CA SER A 78 1.14 22.05 -5.34
C SER A 78 2.13 21.97 -4.19
N PRO A 79 2.68 23.08 -3.66
CA PRO A 79 3.80 23.03 -2.72
C PRO A 79 3.44 23.09 -1.23
N PRO A 80 2.35 22.49 -0.68
CA PRO A 80 2.12 22.60 0.76
C PRO A 80 3.21 21.88 1.56
N ARG A 81 3.82 20.80 1.02
CA ARG A 81 4.91 20.08 1.70
C ARG A 81 6.29 20.69 1.47
N SER A 82 6.57 21.32 0.33
CA SER A 82 7.88 21.98 0.12
C SER A 82 8.08 23.23 0.99
N SER A 83 7.01 23.77 1.59
CA SER A 83 7.09 24.77 2.66
C SER A 83 7.39 24.18 4.04
N GLN A 84 7.18 22.88 4.24
CA GLN A 84 7.32 22.18 5.53
C GLN A 84 8.58 21.32 5.62
N TYR A 85 9.09 20.86 4.48
CA TYR A 85 10.21 19.93 4.39
C TYR A 85 11.20 20.37 3.32
N LYS A 86 12.49 20.19 3.61
CA LYS A 86 13.49 20.05 2.55
C LYS A 86 13.28 18.70 1.84
N ILE A 87 13.71 18.61 0.58
CA ILE A 87 13.56 17.40 -0.25
C ILE A 87 14.08 16.13 0.45
N GLY A 88 15.23 16.22 1.13
CA GLY A 88 15.79 15.09 1.89
C GLY A 88 14.93 14.68 3.10
N GLU A 89 14.41 15.66 3.84
CA GLU A 89 13.52 15.40 5.00
C GLU A 89 12.19 14.79 4.55
N TYR A 90 11.70 15.19 3.38
CA TYR A 90 10.52 14.57 2.77
C TYR A 90 10.79 13.12 2.33
N ALA A 91 11.98 12.84 1.79
CA ALA A 91 12.39 11.47 1.47
C ALA A 91 12.41 10.58 2.72
N ASP A 92 12.99 11.07 3.82
CA ASP A 92 13.03 10.35 5.09
C ASP A 92 11.62 10.11 5.66
N PHE A 93 10.73 11.11 5.53
CA PHE A 93 9.32 10.98 5.90
C PHE A 93 8.61 9.88 5.10
N LEU A 94 8.74 9.87 3.77
CA LEU A 94 8.17 8.83 2.91
C LEU A 94 8.76 7.44 3.22
N ALA A 95 10.06 7.35 3.45
CA ALA A 95 10.72 6.11 3.85
C ALA A 95 10.19 5.57 5.18
N GLY A 96 9.86 6.46 6.12
CA GLY A 96 9.19 6.11 7.37
C GLY A 96 7.81 5.48 7.15
N ILE A 97 7.01 6.07 6.26
CA ILE A 97 5.69 5.52 5.91
C ILE A 97 5.83 4.18 5.18
N ALA A 98 6.72 4.09 4.19
CA ALA A 98 6.99 2.85 3.47
C ALA A 98 7.42 1.71 4.40
N LYS A 99 8.32 2.00 5.34
CA LYS A 99 8.76 1.06 6.39
C LYS A 99 7.58 0.58 7.24
N ASN A 100 6.68 1.47 7.63
CA ASN A 100 5.51 1.10 8.42
C ASN A 100 4.53 0.24 7.60
N PHE A 101 4.29 0.59 6.33
CA PHE A 101 3.47 -0.21 5.43
C PHE A 101 4.01 -1.63 5.26
N VAL A 102 5.32 -1.78 5.04
CA VAL A 102 5.98 -3.09 4.97
C VAL A 102 5.80 -3.89 6.25
N LYS A 103 5.94 -3.25 7.43
CA LYS A 103 5.67 -3.90 8.72
C LYS A 103 4.22 -4.34 8.86
N GLU A 104 3.26 -3.52 8.43
CA GLU A 104 1.84 -3.85 8.51
C GLU A 104 1.51 -5.09 7.66
N ILE A 105 1.94 -5.14 6.40
CA ILE A 105 1.68 -6.32 5.56
C ILE A 105 2.45 -7.56 6.03
N TYR A 106 3.64 -7.38 6.61
CA TYR A 106 4.38 -8.46 7.26
C TYR A 106 3.60 -9.03 8.46
N ASN A 107 3.03 -8.17 9.31
CA ASN A 107 2.18 -8.60 10.43
C ASN A 107 0.90 -9.31 9.96
N LEU A 108 0.44 -9.01 8.75
CA LEU A 108 -0.69 -9.69 8.11
C LEU A 108 -0.30 -11.02 7.42
N GLY A 109 0.98 -11.41 7.43
CA GLY A 109 1.42 -12.72 6.94
C GLY A 109 2.30 -12.69 5.70
N ALA A 110 2.53 -11.52 5.08
CA ALA A 110 3.42 -11.40 3.93
C ALA A 110 4.86 -11.77 4.32
N ARG A 111 5.55 -12.55 3.48
CA ARG A 111 6.96 -12.92 3.69
C ARG A 111 7.88 -12.63 2.51
N LYS A 112 7.33 -12.32 1.33
CA LYS A 112 8.07 -12.02 0.09
C LYS A 112 7.51 -10.71 -0.46
N ILE A 113 8.19 -9.59 -0.21
CA ILE A 113 7.78 -8.21 -0.57
C ILE A 113 8.85 -7.63 -1.49
#